data_AF-A0AAW2V7R7-F1
#
_entry.id   AF-A0AAW2V7R7-F1
#
_cell.length_a   1.000
_cell.length_b   1.000
_cell.length_c   1.000
_cell.angle_alpha   90.00
_cell.angle_beta   90.00
_cell.angle_gamma   90.00
#
_symmetry.space_group_name_H-M   'P 1'
#
loop_
_entity.id
_entity.type
_entity.pdbx_description
1 polymer ?
#
loop_
_entity_poly.entity_id
_entity_poly.type
_entity_poly.pdbx_seq_one_letter_code
_entity_poly.pdbx_strand_id
1 'polypeptide(L)'
;MAVRSLKEELQLLQEPGSYVGEVVKVMGKSKVLVKVHPEGKYVVDIDKSIDITKITPSTRVALRNDSYVLHLILPSKVDPLVNLMKVEKVPDSTYDMIGGLDQQIKEIKEVIELPIKHPELFESLGIAQPKGVLLYGPPGTGKTLLARAVAHHTDCTFIRVSGSELVQKYIGEGSRMVRELFVMAREHAPSIIFMDEIDSIGSARMESGSGNGDSEVQRTMLELLNQLDGFEASNKIKVLMATNRIDILDQALLRPGRIDRKIEFPNPNEESRFDILKIHSRKMNLMRGIDLKKIAEKMNGASGAELKAVCTEAGMFALRERRVHVTQEDFEMAVAKVMKKETEKNMSLRKLWK
;
A
#
# COMPACT_ATOMS: atom_id res chain seq x y z
N MET A 1 15.18 -45.75 -13.00
CA MET A 1 14.81 -44.32 -12.85
C MET A 1 13.73 -44.17 -11.78
N ALA A 2 12.52 -44.70 -11.96
CA ALA A 2 11.41 -44.58 -10.98
C ALA A 2 11.70 -45.15 -9.57
N VAL A 3 12.42 -46.27 -9.47
CA VAL A 3 12.76 -46.87 -8.15
C VAL A 3 13.77 -46.02 -7.36
N ARG A 4 14.62 -45.27 -8.06
CA ARG A 4 15.62 -44.41 -7.42
C ARG A 4 14.96 -43.13 -6.88
N SER A 5 14.08 -42.51 -7.66
CA SER A 5 13.29 -41.36 -7.19
C SER A 5 12.37 -41.74 -6.02
N LEU A 6 11.71 -42.90 -6.08
CA LEU A 6 10.88 -43.40 -4.97
C LEU A 6 11.71 -43.66 -3.70
N LYS A 7 12.94 -44.15 -3.83
CA LYS A 7 13.84 -44.33 -2.66
C LYS A 7 14.30 -43.00 -2.07
N GLU A 8 14.63 -42.03 -2.92
CA GLU A 8 15.01 -40.68 -2.47
C GLU A 8 13.82 -39.98 -1.78
N GLU A 9 12.61 -40.13 -2.29
CA GLU A 9 11.37 -39.59 -1.71
C GLU A 9 11.02 -40.30 -0.39
N LEU A 10 11.19 -41.61 -0.31
CA LEU A 10 11.02 -42.38 0.93
C LEU A 10 12.04 -41.96 2.00
N GLN A 11 13.27 -41.64 1.58
CA GLN A 11 14.34 -41.20 2.47
C GLN A 11 14.05 -39.80 3.04
N LEU A 12 13.54 -38.88 2.22
CA LEU A 12 13.07 -37.55 2.68
C LEU A 12 11.91 -37.66 3.67
N LEU A 13 10.98 -38.62 3.48
CA LEU A 13 9.88 -38.86 4.40
C LEU A 13 10.31 -39.50 5.72
N GLN A 14 11.45 -40.20 5.73
CA GLN A 14 12.04 -40.83 6.92
C GLN A 14 13.01 -39.92 7.67
N GLU A 15 13.33 -38.73 7.15
CA GLU A 15 14.20 -37.79 7.85
C GLU A 15 13.54 -37.28 9.15
N PRO A 16 14.26 -37.32 10.28
CA PRO A 16 13.74 -36.79 11.53
C PRO A 16 13.52 -35.28 11.44
N GLY A 17 12.57 -34.77 12.22
CA GLY A 17 12.25 -33.34 12.27
C GLY A 17 13.50 -32.49 12.52
N SER A 18 13.65 -31.42 11.76
CA SER A 18 14.81 -30.52 11.88
C SER A 18 14.61 -29.47 12.97
N TYR A 19 15.70 -29.08 13.63
CA TYR A 19 15.68 -27.96 14.56
C TYR A 19 15.76 -26.64 13.80
N VAL A 20 14.90 -25.70 14.16
CA VAL A 20 14.91 -24.35 13.60
C VAL A 20 15.76 -23.43 14.47
N GLY A 21 16.77 -22.81 13.87
CA GLY A 21 17.65 -21.86 14.53
C GLY A 21 17.78 -20.55 13.75
N GLU A 22 18.35 -19.54 14.43
CA GLU A 22 18.67 -18.24 13.86
C GLU A 22 20.20 -18.02 13.91
N VAL A 23 20.79 -17.63 12.78
CA VAL A 23 22.23 -17.36 12.69
C VAL A 23 22.57 -16.10 13.48
N VAL A 24 23.45 -16.21 14.48
CA VAL A 24 23.94 -15.05 15.23
C VAL A 24 25.16 -14.45 14.55
N LYS A 25 26.10 -15.32 14.13
CA LYS A 25 27.37 -14.89 13.54
C LYS A 25 27.99 -16.00 12.71
N VAL A 26 28.50 -15.68 11.54
CA VAL A 26 29.31 -16.61 10.72
C VAL A 26 30.73 -16.63 11.28
N MET A 27 31.27 -17.81 11.58
CA MET A 27 32.59 -18.01 12.19
C MET A 27 33.52 -18.75 11.22
N GLY A 28 34.10 -18.00 10.29
CA GLY A 28 35.05 -18.55 9.31
C GLY A 28 34.36 -19.21 8.11
N LYS A 29 35.01 -20.23 7.53
CA LYS A 29 34.58 -20.86 6.26
C LYS A 29 33.65 -22.07 6.42
N SER A 30 33.57 -22.68 7.60
CA SER A 30 32.81 -23.93 7.78
C SER A 30 31.92 -23.95 9.01
N LYS A 31 31.99 -22.92 9.87
CA LYS A 31 31.28 -22.88 11.15
C LYS A 31 30.41 -21.65 11.27
N VAL A 32 29.24 -21.82 11.87
CA VAL A 32 28.28 -20.75 12.13
C VAL A 32 27.78 -20.87 13.56
N LEU A 33 27.68 -19.73 14.25
CA LEU A 33 27.01 -19.67 15.54
C LEU A 33 25.51 -19.51 15.30
N VAL A 34 24.74 -20.52 15.68
CA VAL A 34 23.28 -20.56 15.54
C VAL A 34 22.64 -20.57 16.92
N LYS A 35 21.59 -19.78 17.10
CA LYS A 35 20.74 -19.77 18.29
C LYS A 35 19.51 -20.63 18.02
N VAL A 36 19.34 -21.70 18.79
CA VAL A 36 18.17 -22.59 18.75
C VAL A 36 17.34 -22.33 20.00
N HIS A 37 16.04 -22.08 19.85
CA HIS A 37 15.14 -21.91 20.99
C HIS A 37 14.44 -23.24 21.28
N PRO A 38 14.43 -23.77 22.53
CA PRO A 38 14.92 -23.20 23.79
C PRO A 38 16.38 -23.55 24.16
N GLU A 39 17.05 -24.41 23.39
CA GLU A 39 18.30 -25.10 23.78
C GLU A 39 19.56 -24.21 23.92
N GLY A 40 19.59 -23.02 23.31
CA GLY A 40 20.68 -22.04 23.51
C GLY A 40 21.44 -21.70 22.23
N LYS A 41 22.75 -21.45 22.34
CA LYS A 41 23.62 -21.09 21.19
C LYS A 41 24.61 -22.22 20.92
N TYR A 42 24.68 -22.66 19.67
CA TYR A 42 25.54 -23.75 19.21
C TYR A 42 26.43 -23.30 18.07
N VAL A 43 27.67 -23.77 18.06
CA VAL A 43 28.56 -23.63 16.89
C VAL A 43 28.35 -24.88 16.04
N VAL A 44 27.78 -24.69 14.85
CA VAL A 44 27.41 -25.77 13.93
C VAL A 44 28.25 -25.73 12.67
N ASP A 45 28.49 -26.89 12.08
CA ASP A 45 29.13 -27.02 10.78
C ASP A 45 28.09 -26.81 9.65
N ILE A 46 28.54 -26.26 8.52
CA ILE A 46 27.72 -26.01 7.33
C ILE A 46 27.82 -27.22 6.39
N ASP A 47 26.69 -27.70 5.87
CA ASP A 47 26.66 -28.71 4.83
C ASP A 47 27.31 -28.19 3.53
N LYS A 48 27.96 -29.08 2.77
CA LYS A 48 28.71 -28.72 1.55
C LYS A 48 27.79 -28.21 0.44
N SER A 49 26.49 -28.46 0.54
CA SER A 49 25.48 -28.00 -0.41
C SER A 49 25.10 -26.51 -0.28
N ILE A 50 25.53 -25.83 0.78
CA ILE A 50 25.08 -24.47 1.10
C ILE A 50 26.19 -23.43 0.88
N ASP A 51 25.84 -22.38 0.14
CA ASP A 51 26.72 -21.24 -0.06
C ASP A 51 26.79 -20.35 1.18
N ILE A 52 28.00 -20.15 1.69
CA ILE A 52 28.28 -19.28 2.86
C ILE A 52 27.87 -17.82 2.60
N THR A 53 27.92 -17.38 1.34
CA THR A 53 27.57 -16.01 0.93
C THR A 53 26.11 -15.67 1.16
N LYS A 54 25.22 -16.67 1.18
CA LYS A 54 23.78 -16.48 1.44
C LYS A 54 23.45 -16.38 2.93
N ILE A 55 24.41 -16.68 3.80
CA ILE A 55 24.21 -16.71 5.25
C ILE A 55 24.56 -15.35 5.83
N THR A 56 23.54 -14.53 6.09
CA THR A 56 23.69 -13.28 6.85
C THR A 56 23.29 -13.51 8.32
N PRO A 57 23.79 -12.68 9.26
CA PRO A 57 23.25 -12.65 10.61
C PRO A 57 21.72 -12.46 10.59
N SER A 58 21.03 -13.15 11.49
CA SER A 58 19.55 -13.27 11.57
C SER A 58 18.87 -14.10 10.48
N THR A 59 19.63 -14.82 9.63
CA THR A 59 19.04 -15.81 8.72
C THR A 59 18.51 -17.01 9.49
N ARG A 60 17.32 -17.49 9.14
CA ARG A 60 16.73 -18.71 9.70
C ARG A 60 17.30 -19.93 8.99
N VAL A 61 17.68 -20.93 9.77
CA VAL A 61 18.33 -22.14 9.26
C VAL A 61 17.73 -23.35 9.93
N ALA A 62 17.70 -24.46 9.20
CA ALA A 62 17.30 -25.76 9.72
C ALA A 62 18.55 -26.63 9.94
N LEU A 63 18.66 -27.15 11.15
CA LEU A 63 19.71 -28.04 11.59
C LEU A 63 19.17 -29.47 11.62
N ARG A 64 19.99 -30.44 11.21
CA ARG A 64 19.63 -31.85 11.36
C ARG A 64 19.55 -32.22 12.84
N ASN A 65 18.61 -33.11 13.19
CA ASN A 65 18.38 -33.54 14.57
C ASN A 65 19.56 -34.33 15.15
N ASP A 66 20.22 -35.13 14.32
CA ASP A 66 21.29 -36.06 14.72
C ASP A 66 22.64 -35.38 14.99
N SER A 67 22.96 -34.38 14.16
CA SER A 67 24.33 -33.86 14.01
C SER A 67 24.40 -32.34 14.20
N TYR A 68 23.26 -31.68 14.36
CA TYR A 68 23.13 -30.21 14.38
C TYR A 68 23.80 -29.53 13.16
N VAL A 69 24.02 -30.25 12.07
CA VAL A 69 24.59 -29.70 10.83
C VAL A 69 23.53 -28.86 10.12
N LEU A 70 23.94 -27.67 9.69
CA LEU A 70 23.10 -26.76 8.91
C LEU A 70 22.96 -27.33 7.50
N HIS A 71 21.77 -27.85 7.18
CA HIS A 71 21.51 -28.54 5.90
C HIS A 71 20.49 -27.80 5.01
N LEU A 72 19.73 -26.85 5.56
CA LEU A 72 18.77 -26.05 4.79
C LEU A 72 18.70 -24.62 5.33
N ILE A 73 18.70 -23.65 4.43
CA ILE A 73 18.36 -22.25 4.75
C ILE A 73 16.84 -22.12 4.63
N LEU A 74 16.20 -21.65 5.70
CA LEU A 74 14.76 -21.41 5.68
C LEU A 74 14.47 -20.01 5.13
N PRO A 75 13.34 -19.82 4.44
CA PRO A 75 12.91 -18.49 4.04
C PRO A 75 12.74 -17.58 5.26
N SER A 76 12.99 -16.30 5.04
CA SER A 76 12.72 -15.21 5.98
C SER A 76 11.29 -15.36 6.53
N LYS A 77 11.13 -15.23 7.86
CA LYS A 77 9.79 -15.18 8.45
C LYS A 77 9.23 -13.80 8.13
N VAL A 78 8.46 -13.70 7.06
CA VAL A 78 7.56 -12.57 6.87
C VAL A 78 6.38 -12.79 7.81
N ASP A 79 6.09 -11.84 8.70
CA ASP A 79 4.94 -11.97 9.57
C ASP A 79 3.66 -12.15 8.71
N PRO A 80 2.74 -13.03 9.10
CA PRO A 80 1.53 -13.31 8.32
C PRO A 80 0.69 -12.05 8.09
N LEU A 81 0.78 -11.06 9.00
CA LEU A 81 0.19 -9.74 8.84
C LEU A 81 0.74 -8.99 7.62
N VAL A 82 2.04 -9.06 7.36
CA VAL A 82 2.66 -8.43 6.19
C VAL A 82 2.28 -9.19 4.91
N ASN A 83 2.14 -10.51 4.97
CA ASN A 83 1.60 -11.28 3.85
C ASN A 83 0.15 -10.89 3.50
N LEU A 84 -0.68 -10.55 4.49
CA LEU A 84 -2.04 -10.04 4.25
C LEU A 84 -2.06 -8.65 3.59
N MET A 85 -0.99 -7.85 3.77
CA MET A 85 -0.85 -6.53 3.13
C MET A 85 -0.52 -6.64 1.64
N LYS A 86 -0.01 -7.79 1.17
CA LYS A 86 0.16 -8.06 -0.25
C LYS A 86 -1.19 -8.33 -0.88
N VAL A 87 -1.54 -7.50 -1.84
CA VAL A 87 -2.76 -7.67 -2.62
C VAL A 87 -2.41 -8.60 -3.78
N GLU A 88 -2.73 -9.89 -3.65
CA GLU A 88 -2.43 -10.92 -4.67
C GLU A 88 -3.12 -10.69 -6.02
N LYS A 89 -4.26 -9.97 -6.01
CA LYS A 89 -4.95 -9.55 -7.23
C LYS A 89 -5.29 -8.08 -7.13
N VAL A 90 -4.60 -7.27 -7.92
CA VAL A 90 -4.97 -5.86 -8.07
C VAL A 90 -6.42 -5.82 -8.56
N PRO A 91 -7.34 -5.13 -7.87
CA PRO A 91 -8.72 -5.03 -8.32
C PRO A 91 -8.79 -4.37 -9.70
N ASP A 92 -9.80 -4.73 -10.50
CA ASP A 92 -10.05 -4.26 -11.89
C ASP A 92 -10.42 -2.77 -11.97
N SER A 93 -9.57 -1.89 -11.43
CA SER A 93 -9.67 -0.44 -11.63
C SER A 93 -8.74 -0.05 -12.75
N THR A 94 -9.28 0.43 -13.88
CA THR A 94 -8.51 1.02 -14.97
C THR A 94 -8.58 2.55 -14.90
N TYR A 95 -7.70 3.24 -15.62
CA TYR A 95 -7.75 4.71 -15.71
C TYR A 95 -9.09 5.21 -16.28
N ASP A 96 -9.76 4.42 -17.13
CA ASP A 96 -11.08 4.75 -17.69
C ASP A 96 -12.20 4.85 -16.64
N MET A 97 -11.97 4.31 -15.43
CA MET A 97 -12.89 4.42 -14.31
C MET A 97 -12.68 5.68 -13.47
N ILE A 98 -11.70 6.51 -13.81
CA ILE A 98 -11.35 7.75 -13.09
C ILE A 98 -11.69 8.93 -13.99
N GLY A 99 -12.60 9.80 -13.55
CA GLY A 99 -13.04 10.97 -14.32
C GLY A 99 -12.34 12.25 -13.89
N GLY A 100 -11.93 13.08 -14.86
CA GLY A 100 -11.56 14.47 -14.67
C GLY A 100 -10.27 14.75 -13.88
N LEU A 101 -9.36 13.78 -13.81
CA LEU A 101 -8.04 13.85 -13.13
C LEU A 101 -6.89 13.65 -14.13
N ASP A 102 -7.03 14.13 -15.37
CA ASP A 102 -6.09 13.82 -16.46
C ASP A 102 -4.67 14.31 -16.17
N GLN A 103 -4.53 15.49 -15.54
CA GLN A 103 -3.23 16.03 -15.17
C GLN A 103 -2.55 15.15 -14.11
N GLN A 104 -3.27 14.78 -13.05
CA GLN A 104 -2.76 13.92 -11.97
C GLN A 104 -2.41 12.52 -12.50
N ILE A 105 -3.24 11.97 -13.41
CA ILE A 105 -2.96 10.69 -14.07
C ILE A 105 -1.67 10.80 -14.87
N LYS A 106 -1.47 11.87 -15.64
CA LYS A 106 -0.25 12.07 -16.43
C LYS A 106 1.00 12.15 -15.55
N GLU A 107 0.96 12.95 -14.49
CA GLU A 107 2.08 13.07 -13.54
C GLU A 107 2.43 11.72 -12.89
N ILE A 108 1.43 10.94 -12.48
CA ILE A 108 1.65 9.62 -11.91
C ILE A 108 2.24 8.64 -12.94
N LYS A 109 1.77 8.66 -14.18
CA LYS A 109 2.30 7.81 -15.26
C LYS A 109 3.77 8.11 -15.53
N GLU A 110 4.14 9.38 -15.57
CA GLU A 110 5.54 9.79 -15.76
C GLU A 110 6.44 9.34 -14.60
N VAL A 111 5.91 9.26 -13.38
CA VAL A 111 6.70 8.98 -12.18
C VAL A 111 6.77 7.50 -11.83
N ILE A 112 5.75 6.72 -12.17
CA ILE A 112 5.67 5.29 -11.81
C ILE A 112 5.74 4.40 -13.04
N GLU A 113 4.93 4.66 -14.07
CA GLU A 113 4.86 3.80 -15.25
C GLU A 113 6.13 3.93 -16.11
N LEU A 114 6.60 5.17 -16.35
CA LEU A 114 7.77 5.42 -17.21
C LEU A 114 9.05 4.79 -16.67
N PRO A 115 9.41 4.89 -15.36
CA PRO A 115 10.65 4.28 -14.86
C PRO A 115 10.59 2.75 -14.80
N ILE A 116 9.39 2.17 -14.67
CA ILE A 116 9.21 0.72 -14.63
C ILE A 116 9.28 0.13 -16.04
N LYS A 117 8.65 0.77 -17.03
CA LYS A 117 8.63 0.30 -18.43
C LYS A 117 9.91 0.62 -19.19
N HIS A 118 10.48 1.80 -18.99
CA HIS A 118 11.62 2.31 -19.75
C HIS A 118 12.72 2.89 -18.85
N PRO A 119 13.41 2.05 -18.04
CA PRO A 119 14.51 2.51 -17.20
C PRO A 119 15.70 3.08 -18.01
N GLU A 120 15.91 2.59 -19.22
CA GLU A 120 17.00 3.00 -20.13
C GLU A 120 16.98 4.51 -20.45
N LEU A 121 15.78 5.13 -20.49
CA LEU A 121 15.64 6.56 -20.73
C LEU A 121 16.27 7.38 -19.60
N PHE A 122 16.12 6.93 -18.35
CA PHE A 122 16.69 7.61 -17.18
C PHE A 122 18.20 7.43 -17.11
N GLU A 123 18.70 6.23 -17.44
CA GLU A 123 20.13 5.94 -17.49
C GLU A 123 20.83 6.74 -18.59
N SER A 124 20.22 6.82 -19.79
CA SER A 124 20.76 7.58 -20.92
C SER A 124 20.80 9.09 -20.66
N LEU A 125 19.83 9.61 -19.92
CA LEU A 125 19.77 11.01 -19.50
C LEU A 125 20.67 11.31 -18.29
N GLY A 126 21.12 10.28 -17.56
CA GLY A 126 21.88 10.44 -16.31
C GLY A 126 21.07 11.06 -15.16
N ILE A 127 19.73 10.93 -15.19
CA ILE A 127 18.83 11.53 -14.19
C ILE A 127 18.41 10.44 -13.20
N ALA A 128 18.44 10.77 -11.90
CA ALA A 128 17.96 9.88 -10.86
C ALA A 128 16.44 9.67 -10.99
N GLN A 129 15.99 8.42 -10.88
CA GLN A 129 14.57 8.12 -10.88
C GLN A 129 13.91 8.66 -9.60
N PRO A 130 12.69 9.21 -9.70
CA PRO A 130 11.92 9.59 -8.52
C PRO A 130 11.62 8.35 -7.67
N LYS A 131 11.84 8.45 -6.36
CA LYS A 131 11.67 7.35 -5.39
C LYS A 131 10.27 7.30 -4.80
N GLY A 132 9.71 8.46 -4.47
CA GLY A 132 8.45 8.58 -3.73
C GLY A 132 7.49 9.62 -4.29
N VAL A 133 6.20 9.31 -4.22
CA VAL A 133 5.09 10.21 -4.59
C VAL A 133 4.16 10.39 -3.41
N LEU A 134 3.81 11.64 -3.10
CA LEU A 134 2.80 11.99 -2.11
C LEU A 134 1.54 12.51 -2.80
N LEU A 135 0.42 11.82 -2.60
CA LEU A 135 -0.91 12.23 -3.02
C LEU A 135 -1.59 12.95 -1.86
N TYR A 136 -2.03 14.19 -2.05
CA TYR A 136 -2.68 14.96 -0.98
C TYR A 136 -3.96 15.67 -1.47
N GLY A 137 -4.82 16.09 -0.53
CA GLY A 137 -6.07 16.83 -0.81
C GLY A 137 -7.27 16.25 -0.05
N PRO A 138 -8.48 16.79 -0.22
CA PRO A 138 -9.67 16.35 0.50
C PRO A 138 -10.00 14.86 0.32
N PRO A 139 -10.66 14.25 1.32
CA PRO A 139 -11.10 12.86 1.25
C PRO A 139 -12.15 12.68 0.16
N GLY A 140 -12.25 11.47 -0.42
CA GLY A 140 -13.24 11.17 -1.45
C GLY A 140 -12.90 11.66 -2.86
N THR A 141 -11.69 12.19 -3.07
CA THR A 141 -11.15 12.60 -4.40
C THR A 141 -10.54 11.46 -5.22
N GLY A 142 -10.55 10.23 -4.72
CA GLY A 142 -10.13 9.05 -5.49
C GLY A 142 -8.63 8.73 -5.45
N LYS A 143 -7.87 9.25 -4.47
CA LYS A 143 -6.42 8.93 -4.28
C LYS A 143 -6.16 7.42 -4.26
N THR A 144 -6.90 6.68 -3.44
CA THR A 144 -6.81 5.22 -3.33
C THR A 144 -7.24 4.51 -4.62
N LEU A 145 -8.19 5.07 -5.38
CA LEU A 145 -8.61 4.50 -6.67
C LEU A 145 -7.52 4.66 -7.73
N LEU A 146 -6.85 5.81 -7.77
CA LEU A 146 -5.78 6.07 -8.71
C LEU A 146 -4.56 5.18 -8.44
N ALA A 147 -4.17 5.02 -7.17
CA ALA A 147 -3.08 4.11 -6.80
C ALA A 147 -3.34 2.66 -7.24
N ARG A 148 -4.59 2.19 -7.10
CA ARG A 148 -5.00 0.85 -7.57
C ARG A 148 -4.97 0.75 -9.11
N ALA A 149 -5.39 1.81 -9.81
CA ALA A 149 -5.35 1.83 -11.28
C ALA A 149 -3.91 1.77 -11.83
N VAL A 150 -2.97 2.43 -11.16
CA VAL A 150 -1.55 2.38 -11.52
C VAL A 150 -0.99 0.98 -11.34
N ALA A 151 -1.30 0.34 -10.22
CA ALA A 151 -0.88 -1.04 -9.97
C ALA A 151 -1.39 -2.01 -11.03
N HIS A 152 -2.63 -1.82 -11.50
CA HIS A 152 -3.22 -2.67 -12.54
C HIS A 152 -2.55 -2.45 -13.91
N HIS A 153 -2.14 -1.22 -14.24
CA HIS A 153 -1.48 -0.93 -15.53
C HIS A 153 0.01 -1.28 -15.58
N THR A 154 0.65 -1.46 -14.43
CA THR A 154 2.09 -1.72 -14.32
C THR A 154 2.43 -3.19 -14.10
N ASP A 155 1.44 -4.06 -13.91
CA ASP A 155 1.61 -5.50 -13.61
C ASP A 155 2.64 -5.78 -12.49
N CYS A 156 2.73 -4.86 -11.52
CA CYS A 156 3.66 -4.93 -10.40
C CYS A 156 2.98 -5.50 -9.15
N THR A 157 3.78 -6.06 -8.23
CA THR A 157 3.27 -6.47 -6.93
C THR A 157 2.76 -5.25 -6.16
N PHE A 158 1.48 -5.23 -5.80
CA PHE A 158 0.89 -4.13 -5.04
C PHE A 158 0.81 -4.48 -3.55
N ILE A 159 1.50 -3.70 -2.72
CA ILE A 159 1.49 -3.84 -1.26
C ILE A 159 0.72 -2.65 -0.70
N ARG A 160 -0.43 -2.92 -0.07
CA ARG A 160 -1.29 -1.89 0.51
C ARG A 160 -1.17 -1.91 2.02
N VAL A 161 -0.81 -0.78 2.60
CA VAL A 161 -0.74 -0.59 4.05
C VAL A 161 -1.48 0.67 4.44
N SER A 162 -2.31 0.60 5.48
CA SER A 162 -2.85 1.80 6.11
C SER A 162 -1.88 2.27 7.18
N GLY A 163 -1.63 3.57 7.30
CA GLY A 163 -0.80 4.15 8.36
C GLY A 163 -1.31 3.75 9.76
N SER A 164 -2.62 3.59 9.91
CA SER A 164 -3.24 3.12 11.15
C SER A 164 -2.85 1.68 11.52
N GLU A 165 -2.52 0.83 10.55
CA GLU A 165 -2.06 -0.55 10.79
C GLU A 165 -0.61 -0.60 11.30
N LEU A 166 0.16 0.47 11.10
CA LEU A 166 1.55 0.57 11.56
C LEU A 166 1.67 1.00 13.03
N VAL A 167 0.58 1.48 13.64
CA VAL A 167 0.52 1.85 15.05
C VAL A 167 0.19 0.61 15.88
N GLN A 168 1.15 0.14 16.67
CA GLN A 168 1.00 -1.09 17.45
C GLN A 168 1.07 -0.82 18.95
N LYS A 169 0.40 -1.67 19.75
CA LYS A 169 0.42 -1.52 21.21
C LYS A 169 1.78 -1.90 21.81
N TYR A 170 2.53 -2.75 21.13
CA TYR A 170 3.83 -3.24 21.60
C TYR A 170 4.97 -2.41 21.04
N ILE A 171 5.86 -2.00 21.94
CA ILE A 171 7.00 -1.13 21.60
C ILE A 171 7.91 -1.83 20.60
N GLY A 172 8.14 -1.18 19.45
CA GLY A 172 9.07 -1.63 18.43
C GLY A 172 8.47 -2.63 17.43
N GLU A 173 7.22 -3.04 17.61
CA GLU A 173 6.51 -3.88 16.65
C GLU A 173 6.26 -3.13 15.34
N GLY A 174 5.81 -1.87 15.40
CA GLY A 174 5.63 -1.02 14.21
C GLY A 174 6.93 -0.87 13.39
N SER A 175 8.06 -0.59 14.06
CA SER A 175 9.36 -0.49 13.38
C SER A 175 9.81 -1.81 12.74
N ARG A 176 9.54 -2.95 13.40
CA ARG A 176 9.81 -4.28 12.82
C ARG A 176 8.94 -4.54 11.59
N MET A 177 7.65 -4.23 11.65
CA MET A 177 6.73 -4.40 10.53
C MET A 177 7.16 -3.57 9.31
N VAL A 178 7.59 -2.33 9.51
CA VAL A 178 8.13 -1.48 8.43
C VAL A 178 9.33 -2.16 7.75
N ARG A 179 10.28 -2.70 8.52
CA ARG A 179 11.43 -3.42 7.95
C ARG A 179 11.01 -4.64 7.13
N GLU A 180 10.11 -5.46 7.68
CA GLU A 180 9.62 -6.67 7.01
C GLU A 180 8.86 -6.34 5.72
N LEU A 181 8.06 -5.27 5.71
CA LEU A 181 7.38 -4.76 4.53
C LEU A 181 8.37 -4.43 3.40
N PHE A 182 9.45 -3.72 3.71
CA PHE A 182 10.48 -3.38 2.72
C PHE A 182 11.33 -4.58 2.28
N VAL A 183 11.52 -5.58 3.15
CA VAL A 183 12.14 -6.86 2.75
C VAL A 183 11.24 -7.60 1.77
N MET A 184 9.95 -7.72 2.09
CA MET A 184 8.96 -8.38 1.25
C MET A 184 8.83 -7.70 -0.13
N ALA A 185 8.81 -6.36 -0.16
CA ALA A 185 8.79 -5.57 -1.39
C ALA A 185 10.03 -5.84 -2.26
N ARG A 186 11.21 -5.96 -1.64
CA ARG A 186 12.46 -6.31 -2.34
C ARG A 186 12.44 -7.72 -2.91
N GLU A 187 11.92 -8.69 -2.15
CA GLU A 187 11.78 -10.07 -2.63
C GLU A 187 10.80 -10.17 -3.83
N HIS A 188 9.85 -9.25 -3.93
CA HIS A 188 8.79 -9.25 -4.96
C HIS A 188 8.94 -8.12 -5.99
N ALA A 189 10.15 -7.60 -6.21
CA ALA A 189 10.41 -6.54 -7.18
C ALA A 189 10.12 -7.03 -8.63
N PRO A 190 9.47 -6.22 -9.50
CA PRO A 190 9.03 -4.84 -9.28
C PRO A 190 7.76 -4.73 -8.41
N SER A 191 7.78 -3.81 -7.44
CA SER A 191 6.71 -3.67 -6.46
C SER A 191 6.35 -2.21 -6.18
N ILE A 192 5.08 -1.96 -5.91
CA ILE A 192 4.55 -0.66 -5.52
C ILE A 192 4.03 -0.76 -4.08
N ILE A 193 4.60 0.05 -3.19
CA ILE A 193 4.15 0.18 -1.80
C ILE A 193 3.19 1.37 -1.75
N PHE A 194 1.92 1.13 -1.44
CA PHE A 194 0.92 2.17 -1.22
C PHE A 194 0.60 2.29 0.26
N MET A 195 0.95 3.44 0.84
CA MET A 195 0.66 3.82 2.22
C MET A 195 -0.51 4.80 2.24
N ASP A 196 -1.69 4.35 2.66
CA ASP A 196 -2.86 5.20 2.83
C ASP A 196 -2.88 5.82 4.24
N GLU A 197 -3.50 6.98 4.40
CA GLU A 197 -3.65 7.66 5.71
C GLU A 197 -2.31 7.82 6.47
N ILE A 198 -1.26 8.28 5.77
CA ILE A 198 0.06 8.48 6.37
C ILE A 198 0.05 9.57 7.46
N ASP A 199 -0.99 10.40 7.51
CA ASP A 199 -1.24 11.37 8.58
C ASP A 199 -1.40 10.73 9.96
N SER A 200 -1.84 9.48 10.04
CA SER A 200 -1.94 8.73 11.30
C SER A 200 -0.59 8.52 12.00
N ILE A 201 0.50 8.40 11.23
CA ILE A 201 1.86 8.19 11.76
C ILE A 201 2.81 9.36 11.51
N GLY A 202 2.46 10.24 10.58
CA GLY A 202 3.28 11.36 10.14
C GLY A 202 2.97 12.70 10.81
N SER A 203 2.08 12.73 11.81
CA SER A 203 1.68 13.95 12.49
C SER A 203 2.87 14.63 13.18
N ALA A 204 3.18 15.85 12.74
CA ALA A 204 4.15 16.74 13.34
C ALA A 204 3.66 17.15 14.73
N ARG A 205 4.20 16.51 15.77
CA ARG A 205 4.15 16.91 17.19
C ARG A 205 2.87 17.65 17.60
N MET A 206 1.90 16.96 18.19
CA MET A 206 1.06 17.65 19.17
C MET A 206 1.89 17.80 20.45
N GLU A 207 2.29 19.03 20.74
CA GLU A 207 3.05 19.47 21.93
C GLU A 207 2.29 19.27 23.26
N SER A 208 1.25 18.44 23.30
CA SER A 208 0.37 18.25 24.45
C SER A 208 0.51 16.85 25.06
N GLY A 209 1.49 16.72 25.95
CA GLY A 209 1.39 15.95 27.20
C GLY A 209 1.28 14.41 27.15
N SER A 210 2.29 13.75 27.75
CA SER A 210 2.19 12.47 28.49
C SER A 210 1.60 11.25 27.76
N GLY A 211 2.46 10.47 27.12
CA GLY A 211 2.19 9.05 26.88
C GLY A 211 3.32 8.32 26.14
N ASN A 212 3.68 7.11 26.59
CA ASN A 212 4.65 6.25 25.90
C ASN A 212 4.26 5.91 24.45
N GLY A 213 2.97 6.03 24.07
CA GLY A 213 2.46 5.71 22.73
C GLY A 213 2.93 6.68 21.64
N ASP A 214 3.07 7.97 21.93
CA ASP A 214 3.48 8.97 20.92
C ASP A 214 4.96 8.77 20.50
N SER A 215 5.77 8.27 21.45
CA SER A 215 7.17 7.91 21.18
C SER A 215 7.31 6.68 20.27
N GLU A 216 6.31 5.80 20.22
CA GLU A 216 6.33 4.57 19.41
C GLU A 216 5.99 4.88 17.95
N VAL A 217 4.94 5.68 17.73
CA VAL A 217 4.58 6.21 16.41
C VAL A 217 5.74 6.96 15.77
N GLN A 218 6.39 7.85 16.55
CA GLN A 218 7.56 8.60 16.07
C GLN A 218 8.73 7.68 15.69
N ARG A 219 8.99 6.61 16.45
CA ARG A 219 10.03 5.63 16.11
C ARG A 219 9.72 4.88 14.82
N THR A 220 8.46 4.48 14.63
CA THR A 220 8.01 3.82 13.39
C THR A 220 8.14 4.75 12.19
N MET A 221 7.82 6.04 12.33
CA MET A 221 8.03 7.05 11.29
C MET A 221 9.53 7.24 10.98
N LEU A 222 10.39 7.33 11.98
CA LEU A 222 11.84 7.44 11.78
C LEU A 222 12.42 6.21 11.07
N GLU A 223 11.94 5.02 11.42
CA GLU A 223 12.32 3.79 10.72
C GLU A 223 11.87 3.81 9.26
N LEU A 224 10.63 4.25 8.98
CA LEU A 224 10.14 4.44 7.61
C LEU A 224 11.03 5.40 6.82
N LEU A 225 11.42 6.53 7.42
CA LEU A 225 12.35 7.49 6.83
C LEU A 225 13.71 6.88 6.53
N ASN A 226 14.26 6.09 7.46
CA ASN A 226 15.54 5.41 7.27
C ASN A 226 15.48 4.40 6.12
N GLN A 227 14.38 3.66 5.99
CA GLN A 227 14.17 2.73 4.87
C GLN A 227 14.02 3.48 3.54
N LEU A 228 13.36 4.65 3.54
CA LEU A 228 13.23 5.51 2.36
C LEU A 228 14.57 6.10 1.90
N ASP A 229 15.43 6.51 2.83
CA ASP A 229 16.77 7.02 2.52
C ASP A 229 17.73 5.90 2.08
N GLY A 230 17.60 4.72 2.69
CA GLY A 230 18.41 3.54 2.41
C GLY A 230 18.17 2.90 1.04
N PHE A 231 17.25 3.42 0.23
CA PHE A 231 17.03 2.94 -1.14
C PHE A 231 18.16 3.38 -2.07
N GLU A 232 18.90 2.40 -2.58
CA GLU A 232 19.64 2.55 -3.82
C GLU A 232 18.67 2.76 -4.99
N ALA A 233 18.99 3.69 -5.89
CA ALA A 233 18.15 4.02 -7.05
C ALA A 233 17.94 2.85 -8.04
N SER A 234 18.68 1.75 -7.86
CA SER A 234 18.60 0.52 -8.65
C SER A 234 17.38 -0.36 -8.28
N ASN A 235 16.81 -0.19 -7.09
CA ASN A 235 15.68 -1.01 -6.66
C ASN A 235 14.41 -0.57 -7.41
N LYS A 236 13.80 -1.50 -8.16
CA LYS A 236 12.52 -1.34 -8.89
C LYS A 236 11.30 -1.26 -7.94
N ILE A 237 11.43 -0.48 -6.87
CA ILE A 237 10.43 -0.30 -5.82
C ILE A 237 10.01 1.16 -5.86
N LYS A 238 8.70 1.40 -5.91
CA LYS A 238 8.12 2.75 -5.86
C LYS A 238 7.23 2.88 -4.63
N VAL A 239 7.33 4.01 -3.95
CA VAL A 239 6.50 4.31 -2.78
C VAL A 239 5.48 5.39 -3.14
N LEU A 240 4.20 5.07 -2.96
CA LEU A 240 3.08 5.99 -3.01
C LEU A 240 2.56 6.21 -1.61
N MET A 241 2.43 7.46 -1.21
CA MET A 241 1.82 7.86 0.06
C MET A 241 0.57 8.67 -0.22
N ALA A 242 -0.50 8.45 0.54
CA ALA A 242 -1.70 9.26 0.48
C ALA A 242 -1.98 9.91 1.85
N THR A 243 -2.30 11.19 1.83
CA THR A 243 -2.74 11.95 3.01
C THR A 243 -3.96 12.80 2.66
N ASN A 244 -4.84 13.03 3.64
CA ASN A 244 -5.89 14.03 3.52
C ASN A 244 -5.41 15.41 3.99
N ARG A 245 -4.35 15.45 4.79
CA ARG A 245 -3.84 16.63 5.50
C ARG A 245 -2.34 16.73 5.33
N ILE A 246 -1.89 17.59 4.42
CA ILE A 246 -0.46 17.85 4.22
C ILE A 246 0.11 18.81 5.28
N ASP A 247 -0.74 19.60 5.93
CA ASP A 247 -0.39 20.58 6.97
C ASP A 247 0.19 19.93 8.23
N ILE A 248 -0.27 18.73 8.57
CA ILE A 248 0.18 18.00 9.76
C ILE A 248 1.37 17.09 9.49
N LEU A 249 1.81 16.92 8.25
CA LEU A 249 2.92 16.01 7.99
C LEU A 249 4.28 16.59 8.40
N ASP A 250 5.13 15.74 8.98
CA ASP A 250 6.51 16.11 9.29
C ASP A 250 7.25 16.57 8.01
N GLN A 251 7.87 17.75 8.09
CA GLN A 251 8.71 18.31 7.03
C GLN A 251 9.88 17.38 6.67
N ALA A 252 10.30 16.49 7.56
CA ALA A 252 11.32 15.49 7.29
C ALA A 252 10.92 14.55 6.14
N LEU A 253 9.64 14.18 6.02
CA LEU A 253 9.13 13.37 4.89
C LEU A 253 9.14 14.16 3.59
N LEU A 254 8.86 15.47 3.66
CA LEU A 254 8.70 16.35 2.51
C LEU A 254 10.02 16.82 1.86
N ARG A 255 11.17 16.39 2.41
CA ARG A 255 12.49 16.76 1.88
C ARG A 255 12.76 16.05 0.54
N PRO A 256 13.32 16.78 -0.46
CA PRO A 256 13.77 16.18 -1.72
C PRO A 256 14.75 15.02 -1.48
N GLY A 257 14.62 13.94 -2.26
CA GLY A 257 15.38 12.69 -2.08
C GLY A 257 14.61 11.57 -1.35
N ARG A 258 13.51 11.92 -0.66
CA ARG A 258 12.55 10.97 -0.05
C ARG A 258 11.23 10.96 -0.82
N ILE A 259 10.60 12.13 -0.88
CA ILE A 259 9.38 12.39 -1.66
C ILE A 259 9.72 13.43 -2.71
N ASP A 260 9.83 12.98 -3.95
CA ASP A 260 10.27 13.83 -5.06
C ASP A 260 9.08 14.52 -5.75
N ARG A 261 7.88 13.93 -5.66
CA ARG A 261 6.68 14.44 -6.30
C ARG A 261 5.52 14.54 -5.33
N LYS A 262 4.85 15.70 -5.37
CA LYS A 262 3.66 16.01 -4.56
C LYS A 262 2.54 16.31 -5.54
N ILE A 263 1.49 15.52 -5.51
CA ILE A 263 0.36 15.60 -6.44
C ILE A 263 -0.87 16.00 -5.67
N GLU A 264 -1.43 17.13 -6.04
CA GLU A 264 -2.64 17.67 -5.44
C GLU A 264 -3.89 17.12 -6.12
N PHE A 265 -4.84 16.70 -5.29
CA PHE A 265 -6.18 16.29 -5.72
C PHE A 265 -7.17 17.37 -5.30
N PRO A 266 -7.49 18.33 -6.20
CA PRO A 266 -8.52 19.31 -5.93
C PRO A 266 -9.91 18.66 -5.91
N ASN A 267 -10.90 19.40 -5.43
CA ASN A 267 -12.29 19.03 -5.64
C ASN A 267 -12.62 19.04 -7.14
N PRO A 268 -13.50 18.16 -7.63
CA PRO A 268 -13.78 18.03 -9.05
C PRO A 268 -14.49 19.26 -9.61
N ASN A 269 -14.03 19.74 -10.77
CA ASN A 269 -14.67 20.78 -11.57
C ASN A 269 -15.98 20.28 -12.19
N GLU A 270 -16.80 21.18 -12.74
CA GLU A 270 -18.08 20.82 -13.39
C GLU A 270 -17.91 19.73 -14.46
N GLU A 271 -16.90 19.85 -15.32
CA GLU A 271 -16.57 18.83 -16.33
C GLU A 271 -16.15 17.51 -15.68
N SER A 272 -15.25 17.56 -14.69
CA SER A 272 -14.83 16.38 -13.92
C SER A 272 -16.02 15.67 -13.24
N ARG A 273 -16.97 16.44 -12.69
CA ARG A 273 -18.19 15.91 -12.07
C ARG A 273 -19.08 15.20 -13.10
N PHE A 274 -19.24 15.80 -14.27
CA PHE A 274 -19.97 15.17 -15.38
C PHE A 274 -19.32 13.84 -15.78
N ASP A 275 -18.00 13.79 -15.93
CA ASP A 275 -17.29 12.56 -16.28
C ASP A 275 -17.43 11.47 -15.22
N ILE A 276 -17.31 11.83 -13.94
CA ILE A 276 -17.51 10.89 -12.82
C ILE A 276 -18.94 10.33 -12.81
N LEU A 277 -19.95 11.20 -12.99
CA LEU A 277 -21.36 10.76 -13.09
C LEU A 277 -21.57 9.85 -14.30
N LYS A 278 -20.96 10.18 -15.45
CA LYS A 278 -21.02 9.36 -16.65
C LYS A 278 -20.41 7.97 -16.42
N ILE A 279 -19.27 7.87 -15.74
CA ILE A 279 -18.62 6.60 -15.43
C ILE A 279 -19.49 5.74 -14.50
N HIS A 280 -20.01 6.33 -13.42
CA HIS A 280 -20.82 5.60 -12.45
C HIS A 280 -22.20 5.20 -13.00
N SER A 281 -22.76 6.01 -13.91
CA SER A 281 -24.04 5.71 -14.55
C SER A 281 -23.95 4.68 -15.69
N ARG A 282 -22.76 4.38 -16.24
CA ARG A 282 -22.59 3.33 -17.29
C ARG A 282 -23.14 1.96 -16.88
N LYS A 283 -23.11 1.64 -15.58
CA LYS A 283 -23.62 0.36 -15.05
C LYS A 283 -25.13 0.40 -14.73
N MET A 284 -25.78 1.55 -14.84
CA MET A 284 -27.17 1.75 -14.47
C MET A 284 -28.07 1.79 -15.70
N ASN A 285 -29.31 1.31 -15.54
CA ASN A 285 -30.34 1.41 -16.57
C ASN A 285 -30.95 2.82 -16.53
N LEU A 286 -30.39 3.72 -17.33
CA LEU A 286 -30.85 5.08 -17.47
C LEU A 286 -31.99 5.19 -18.49
N MET A 287 -32.99 6.02 -18.21
CA MET A 287 -33.95 6.45 -19.22
C MET A 287 -33.25 7.28 -20.32
N ARG A 288 -33.73 7.18 -21.56
CA ARG A 288 -33.19 8.00 -22.67
C ARG A 288 -33.48 9.48 -22.42
N GLY A 289 -32.47 10.33 -22.63
CA GLY A 289 -32.61 11.79 -22.54
C GLY A 289 -32.22 12.41 -21.18
N ILE A 290 -31.59 11.66 -20.28
CA ILE A 290 -31.11 12.22 -19.01
C ILE A 290 -29.95 13.18 -19.25
N ASP A 291 -30.10 14.39 -18.74
CA ASP A 291 -29.09 15.43 -18.81
C ASP A 291 -28.21 15.42 -17.55
N LEU A 292 -27.15 14.59 -17.59
CA LEU A 292 -26.16 14.49 -16.50
C LEU A 292 -25.40 15.80 -16.27
N LYS A 293 -25.35 16.71 -17.25
CA LYS A 293 -24.64 17.98 -17.13
C LYS A 293 -25.37 18.92 -16.18
N LYS A 294 -26.69 19.03 -16.30
CA LYS A 294 -27.53 19.79 -15.35
C LYS A 294 -27.43 19.26 -13.92
N ILE A 295 -27.28 17.95 -13.76
CA ILE A 295 -27.10 17.32 -12.44
C ILE A 295 -25.73 17.71 -11.87
N ALA A 296 -24.67 17.69 -12.68
CA ALA A 296 -23.33 18.09 -12.28
C ALA A 296 -23.24 19.57 -11.84
N GLU A 297 -23.98 20.46 -12.50
CA GLU A 297 -24.10 21.89 -12.15
C GLU A 297 -24.77 22.10 -10.79
N LYS A 298 -25.81 21.30 -10.46
CA LYS A 298 -26.47 21.33 -9.15
C LYS A 298 -25.58 20.82 -8.01
N MET A 299 -24.49 20.10 -8.34
CA MET A 299 -23.60 19.45 -7.37
C MET A 299 -22.30 20.24 -7.11
N ASN A 300 -22.41 21.54 -6.87
CA ASN A 300 -21.25 22.38 -6.59
C ASN A 300 -20.54 21.97 -5.29
N GLY A 301 -19.23 21.73 -5.40
CA GLY A 301 -18.38 21.35 -4.26
C GLY A 301 -18.42 19.87 -3.87
N ALA A 302 -19.24 19.05 -4.55
CA ALA A 302 -19.34 17.63 -4.25
C ALA A 302 -18.03 16.88 -4.58
N SER A 303 -17.64 15.96 -3.70
CA SER A 303 -16.54 15.04 -3.88
C SER A 303 -16.89 13.87 -4.82
N GLY A 304 -15.88 13.16 -5.32
CA GLY A 304 -16.07 11.96 -6.14
C GLY A 304 -16.89 10.87 -5.43
N ALA A 305 -16.68 10.71 -4.12
CA ALA A 305 -17.45 9.79 -3.30
C ALA A 305 -18.94 10.18 -3.21
N GLU A 306 -19.26 11.46 -3.13
CA GLU A 306 -20.63 11.96 -3.08
C GLU A 306 -21.34 11.81 -4.43
N LEU A 307 -20.64 12.03 -5.55
CA LEU A 307 -21.19 11.76 -6.90
C LEU A 307 -21.58 10.28 -7.04
N LYS A 308 -20.73 9.38 -6.56
CA LYS A 308 -21.06 7.95 -6.51
C LYS A 308 -22.26 7.65 -5.60
N ALA A 309 -22.35 8.32 -4.45
CA ALA A 309 -23.48 8.19 -3.54
C ALA A 309 -24.79 8.65 -4.18
N VAL A 310 -24.77 9.77 -4.92
CA VAL A 310 -25.93 10.27 -5.68
C VAL A 310 -26.40 9.26 -6.71
N CYS A 311 -25.50 8.69 -7.52
CA CYS A 311 -25.88 7.63 -8.46
C CYS A 311 -26.53 6.44 -7.74
N THR A 312 -25.97 6.02 -6.60
CA THR A 312 -26.48 4.87 -5.83
C THR A 312 -27.86 5.16 -5.23
N GLU A 313 -28.06 6.36 -4.70
CA GLU A 313 -29.34 6.82 -4.15
C GLU A 313 -30.41 6.97 -5.24
N ALA A 314 -30.05 7.48 -6.42
CA ALA A 314 -30.97 7.55 -7.56
C ALA A 314 -31.47 6.15 -7.96
N GLY A 315 -30.58 5.15 -7.98
CA GLY A 315 -30.97 3.75 -8.18
C GLY A 315 -31.89 3.20 -7.08
N MET A 316 -31.67 3.61 -5.82
CA MET A 316 -32.54 3.21 -4.70
C MET A 316 -33.93 3.83 -4.76
N PHE A 317 -34.08 5.07 -5.24
CA PHE A 317 -35.38 5.70 -5.47
C PHE A 317 -36.17 4.94 -6.54
N ALA A 318 -35.55 4.66 -7.69
CA ALA A 318 -36.16 3.85 -8.74
C ALA A 318 -36.59 2.46 -8.24
N LEU A 319 -35.74 1.80 -7.44
CA LEU A 319 -36.04 0.48 -6.86
C LEU A 319 -37.21 0.54 -5.86
N ARG A 320 -37.30 1.60 -5.04
CA ARG A 320 -38.40 1.79 -4.08
C ARG A 320 -39.77 1.88 -4.77
N GLU A 321 -39.79 2.48 -5.95
CA GLU A 321 -40.98 2.63 -6.78
C GLU A 321 -41.15 1.46 -7.77
N ARG A 322 -40.36 0.38 -7.59
CA ARG A 322 -40.36 -0.84 -8.40
C ARG A 322 -40.13 -0.59 -9.90
N ARG A 323 -39.40 0.47 -10.24
CA ARG A 323 -38.99 0.79 -11.62
C ARG A 323 -37.63 0.17 -11.93
N VAL A 324 -37.45 -0.22 -13.19
CA VAL A 324 -36.17 -0.76 -13.71
C VAL A 324 -35.28 0.35 -14.29
N HIS A 325 -35.87 1.49 -14.65
CA HIS A 325 -35.17 2.62 -15.26
C HIS A 325 -35.10 3.78 -14.27
N VAL A 326 -33.92 4.37 -14.14
CA VAL A 326 -33.70 5.58 -13.35
C VAL A 326 -34.11 6.79 -14.20
N THR A 327 -34.86 7.71 -13.62
CA THR A 327 -35.33 8.95 -14.27
C THR A 327 -34.51 10.16 -13.83
N GLN A 328 -34.68 11.29 -14.50
CA GLN A 328 -34.02 12.53 -14.10
C GLN A 328 -34.49 13.02 -12.72
N GLU A 329 -35.77 12.83 -12.38
CA GLU A 329 -36.33 13.19 -11.07
C GLU A 329 -35.67 12.41 -9.93
N ASP A 330 -35.36 11.12 -10.15
CA ASP A 330 -34.66 10.30 -9.16
C ASP A 330 -33.27 10.86 -8.83
N PHE A 331 -32.55 11.36 -9.84
CA PHE A 331 -31.26 12.03 -9.64
C PHE A 331 -31.42 13.35 -8.88
N GLU A 332 -32.43 14.15 -9.19
CA GLU A 332 -32.67 15.42 -8.48
C GLU A 332 -33.03 15.19 -7.01
N MET A 333 -33.86 14.18 -6.73
CA MET A 333 -34.16 13.76 -5.35
C MET A 333 -32.92 13.23 -4.63
N ALA A 334 -32.07 12.47 -5.32
CA ALA A 334 -30.81 11.96 -4.77
C ALA A 334 -29.83 13.09 -4.43
N VAL A 335 -29.66 14.08 -5.32
CA VAL A 335 -28.83 15.27 -5.05
C VAL A 335 -29.34 16.00 -3.82
N ALA A 336 -30.66 16.27 -3.74
CA ALA A 336 -31.24 16.96 -2.59
C ALA A 336 -31.01 16.20 -1.27
N LYS A 337 -31.09 14.87 -1.29
CA LYS A 337 -30.85 14.03 -0.11
C LYS A 337 -29.38 14.03 0.33
N VAL A 338 -28.45 13.85 -0.61
CA VAL A 338 -27.01 13.78 -0.32
C VAL A 338 -26.48 15.14 0.15
N MET A 339 -26.87 16.23 -0.52
CA MET A 339 -26.43 17.59 -0.15
C MET A 339 -27.04 18.07 1.18
N LYS A 340 -28.29 17.70 1.50
CA LYS A 340 -28.87 17.99 2.82
C LYS A 340 -28.12 17.29 3.94
N LYS A 341 -27.74 16.03 3.73
CA LYS A 341 -26.98 15.24 4.72
C LYS A 341 -25.64 15.91 5.04
N GLU A 342 -24.97 16.47 4.04
CA GLU A 342 -23.72 17.21 4.23
C GLU A 342 -23.94 18.53 5.00
N THR A 343 -25.00 19.28 4.62
CA THR A 343 -25.37 20.53 5.30
C THR A 343 -25.69 20.30 6.78
N GLU A 344 -26.44 19.24 7.10
CA GLU A 344 -26.73 18.83 8.47
C GLU A 344 -25.46 18.37 9.21
N LYS A 345 -24.57 17.63 8.57
CA LYS A 345 -23.30 17.17 9.17
C LYS A 345 -22.38 18.36 9.49
N ASN A 346 -22.25 19.32 8.57
CA ASN A 346 -21.48 20.54 8.76
C ASN A 346 -22.08 21.44 9.83
N MET A 347 -23.42 21.52 9.91
CA MET A 347 -24.12 22.28 10.96
C MET A 347 -23.98 21.60 12.34
N SER A 348 -23.99 20.27 12.39
CA SER A 348 -23.77 19.48 13.61
C SER A 348 -22.35 19.66 14.14
N LEU A 349 -21.34 19.59 13.27
CA LEU A 349 -19.94 19.85 13.63
C LEU A 349 -19.76 21.26 14.19
N ARG A 350 -20.36 22.28 13.56
CA ARG A 350 -20.33 23.66 14.10
C ARG A 350 -21.05 23.83 15.43
N LYS A 351 -22.09 23.05 15.72
CA LYS A 351 -22.79 23.06 17.01
C LYS A 351 -22.04 22.30 18.11
N LEU A 352 -21.24 21.30 17.76
CA LEU A 352 -20.37 20.58 18.69
C LEU A 352 -19.11 21.37 19.08
N TRP A 353 -18.75 22.37 18.29
CA TRP A 353 -17.58 23.23 18.48
C TRP A 353 -17.93 24.61 19.08
N LYS A 354 -19.21 24.82 19.41
CA LYS A 354 -19.71 25.92 20.26
C LYS A 354 -20.14 25.33 21.59
#